data_AF-A0A961YWY7-F1
#
_entry.id   AF-A0A961YWY7-F1
#
_cell.length_a   1.000
_cell.length_b   1.000
_cell.length_c   1.000
_cell.angle_alpha   90.00
_cell.angle_beta   90.00
_cell.angle_gamma   90.00
#
_symmetry.space_group_name_H-M   'P 1'
#
loop_
_entity.id
_entity.type
_entity.pdbx_description
1 polymer ?
#
loop_
_entity_poly.entity_id
_entity_poly.type
_entity_poly.pdbx_seq_one_letter_code
_entity_poly.pdbx_strand_id
1 'polypeptide(L)'
;MPRVVVNAAAPAGPNDLRVVINEQLPTFMLRPVGIPKNIIYRMSPRTFDLLLLAAAVFTADSLTRRGGSVRSEMGSKWYRDFRFVVPVRDPEFWRSAQEPLVETLGFLTGDRFDFTFVPRAHDVLRQGDLDLGRPAEVDQVILFSGGLDSLAGAFETLSSTDDRLLLVTHRSASKIASLQKTLVGKLRRDSPKRITWVPVRGHLIGQETRETTQRSRSFLYAALGYAAATLVGLPRIRFYENGIVSLNLPINRQVVDTMATRTTHPLFLHRLEGLLSLVAESPITVENPFANLTKTEVVARLRDLGGSDLIEATTSCSSVRPRRREKPHCGSCSQCLDRRFAVLASGVENHDPPGRYEVDVLLGSRDHERDQTMAHDWTRHAARHLARMSPQAFWEKFAAELADLAAARPSSARGSALVDAFHMHRRHGEAVRRVVEEVISRHSDWIVDRKIPPGSLLAALLEDAFQPEEDAPIGSVPPDGPPLPGQPAGMFPLRLVFDPDRGPWLRIAGLGEFTGAHLTLVSDLKPQHDEDCAENLAAAAHRYVPSGSLGPKGKARQRAKRCRDAFAEAYECIEGSRPEAPILVQTGERSGQRFGYRLDPEARFVDSGSAGDWMPA
;
A
#
# COMPACT_ATOMS: atom_id res chain seq x y z
N MET A 1 24.30 -12.08 -10.56
CA MET A 1 23.04 -11.62 -11.19
C MET A 1 22.66 -12.61 -12.29
N PRO A 2 21.51 -13.30 -12.21
CA PRO A 2 21.03 -14.13 -13.31
C PRO A 2 20.89 -13.29 -14.58
N ARG A 3 21.60 -13.70 -15.63
CA ARG A 3 21.44 -13.16 -16.98
C ARG A 3 20.29 -13.88 -17.66
N VAL A 4 19.32 -13.13 -18.16
CA VAL A 4 18.14 -13.64 -18.86
C VAL A 4 18.31 -13.38 -20.35
N VAL A 5 18.38 -14.44 -21.16
CA VAL A 5 18.55 -14.33 -22.62
C VAL A 5 17.23 -14.70 -23.29
N VAL A 6 16.62 -13.74 -23.99
CA VAL A 6 15.30 -13.90 -24.60
C VAL A 6 15.43 -14.24 -26.09
N ASN A 7 14.67 -15.24 -26.56
CA ASN A 7 14.60 -15.72 -27.95
C ASN A 7 15.98 -15.85 -28.62
N ALA A 8 16.94 -16.42 -27.87
CA ALA A 8 18.30 -16.79 -28.28
C ALA A 8 18.97 -15.82 -29.27
N ALA A 9 19.07 -14.54 -28.89
CA ALA A 9 19.82 -13.53 -29.65
C ALA A 9 21.36 -13.62 -29.45
N ALA A 10 21.82 -14.28 -28.40
CA ALA A 10 23.23 -14.49 -28.06
C ALA A 10 23.45 -15.91 -27.49
N PRO A 11 24.69 -16.45 -27.49
CA PRO A 11 24.99 -17.70 -26.81
C PRO A 11 24.69 -17.55 -25.32
N ALA A 12 23.78 -18.39 -24.82
CA ALA A 12 23.49 -18.49 -23.40
C ALA A 12 24.62 -19.27 -22.72
N GLY A 13 25.18 -18.71 -21.65
CA GLY A 13 26.08 -19.44 -20.77
C GLY A 13 25.35 -20.56 -20.00
N PRO A 14 26.08 -21.50 -19.38
CA PRO A 14 25.48 -22.60 -18.62
C PRO A 14 24.61 -22.15 -17.43
N ASN A 15 24.80 -20.93 -16.95
CA ASN A 15 24.07 -20.34 -15.83
C ASN A 15 23.02 -19.28 -16.26
N ASP A 16 22.84 -19.05 -17.57
CA ASP A 16 21.90 -18.05 -18.08
C ASP A 16 20.47 -18.62 -18.10
N LEU A 17 19.49 -17.80 -17.71
CA LEU A 17 18.08 -18.14 -17.85
C LEU A 17 17.64 -17.89 -19.30
N ARG A 18 17.56 -18.96 -20.09
CA ARG A 18 17.04 -18.89 -21.45
C ARG A 18 15.52 -18.80 -21.44
N VAL A 19 14.97 -17.75 -22.06
CA VAL A 19 13.53 -17.55 -22.23
C VAL A 19 13.22 -17.58 -23.73
N VAL A 20 12.33 -18.48 -24.15
CA VAL A 20 11.90 -18.61 -25.55
C VAL A 20 10.39 -18.43 -25.61
N ILE A 21 9.94 -17.38 -26.28
CA ILE A 21 8.52 -16.98 -26.35
C ILE A 21 8.01 -17.25 -27.76
N ASN A 22 6.97 -18.08 -27.87
CA ASN A 22 6.25 -18.38 -29.12
C ASN A 22 7.07 -18.95 -30.29
N GLU A 23 8.32 -19.38 -30.05
CA GLU A 23 9.22 -19.98 -31.05
C GLU A 23 9.36 -21.50 -30.86
N GLN A 24 10.31 -22.13 -31.57
CA GLN A 24 10.62 -23.56 -31.40
C GLN A 24 11.10 -23.83 -29.97
N LEU A 25 10.58 -24.90 -29.34
CA LEU A 25 10.85 -25.26 -27.94
C LEU A 25 10.65 -24.07 -26.97
N PRO A 26 9.44 -23.47 -26.93
CA PRO A 26 9.21 -22.27 -26.14
C PRO A 26 9.22 -22.61 -24.64
N THR A 27 9.77 -21.71 -23.82
CA THR A 27 9.64 -21.72 -22.36
C THR A 27 8.37 -21.03 -21.90
N PHE A 28 7.80 -20.15 -22.74
CA PHE A 28 6.56 -19.45 -22.48
C PHE A 28 5.72 -19.34 -23.76
N MET A 29 4.42 -19.60 -23.64
CA MET A 29 3.47 -19.44 -24.74
C MET A 29 2.50 -18.33 -24.43
N LEU A 30 2.47 -17.33 -25.32
CA LEU A 30 1.54 -16.21 -25.30
C LEU A 30 0.69 -16.23 -26.57
N ARG A 31 -0.53 -16.72 -26.49
CA ARG A 31 -1.42 -16.82 -27.66
C ARG A 31 -2.83 -16.32 -27.33
N PRO A 32 -3.36 -15.34 -28.10
CA PRO A 32 -4.78 -15.05 -28.03
C PRO A 32 -5.56 -16.26 -28.55
N VAL A 33 -6.60 -16.65 -27.83
CA VAL A 33 -7.46 -17.78 -28.17
C VAL A 33 -8.61 -17.26 -29.00
N GLY A 34 -8.72 -17.75 -30.24
CA GLY A 34 -9.81 -17.38 -31.15
C GLY A 34 -9.61 -16.06 -31.90
N ILE A 35 -8.46 -15.40 -31.75
CA ILE A 35 -8.06 -14.29 -32.62
C ILE A 35 -7.18 -14.86 -33.74
N PRO A 36 -7.56 -14.71 -35.02
CA PRO A 36 -6.72 -15.16 -36.12
C PRO A 36 -5.38 -14.41 -36.13
N LYS A 37 -4.29 -15.11 -36.49
CA LYS A 37 -2.92 -14.60 -36.39
C LYS A 37 -2.75 -13.26 -37.12
N ASN A 38 -3.47 -13.05 -38.22
CA ASN A 38 -3.47 -11.84 -39.05
C ASN A 38 -3.78 -10.53 -38.27
N ILE A 39 -4.61 -10.57 -37.22
CA ILE A 39 -4.95 -9.39 -36.40
C ILE A 39 -3.76 -8.94 -35.53
N ILE A 40 -2.92 -9.89 -35.10
CA ILE A 40 -1.73 -9.60 -34.27
C ILE A 40 -0.73 -8.73 -35.06
N TYR A 41 -0.73 -8.82 -36.40
CA TYR A 41 0.18 -8.07 -37.26
C TYR A 41 -0.27 -6.62 -37.55
N ARG A 42 -1.42 -6.16 -37.02
CA ARG A 42 -1.79 -4.72 -37.04
C ARG A 42 -1.10 -3.90 -35.95
N MET A 43 -0.48 -4.54 -34.96
CA MET A 43 0.19 -3.85 -33.86
C MET A 43 1.47 -3.16 -34.32
N SER A 44 1.79 -2.01 -33.74
CA SER A 44 3.07 -1.35 -33.96
C SER A 44 4.23 -2.25 -33.51
N PRO A 45 5.43 -2.15 -34.13
CA PRO A 45 6.60 -2.90 -33.71
C PRO A 45 6.88 -2.78 -32.21
N ARG A 46 6.73 -1.57 -31.65
CA ARG A 46 6.95 -1.29 -30.23
C ARG A 46 5.90 -1.96 -29.32
N THR A 47 4.64 -2.03 -29.74
CA THR A 47 3.60 -2.77 -29.00
C THR A 47 3.91 -4.26 -28.95
N PHE A 48 4.43 -4.83 -30.05
CA PHE A 48 4.85 -6.23 -30.08
C PHE A 48 6.05 -6.48 -29.17
N ASP A 49 7.04 -5.58 -29.19
CA ASP A 49 8.21 -5.67 -28.32
C ASP A 49 7.82 -5.54 -26.84
N LEU A 50 6.87 -4.68 -26.50
CA LEU A 50 6.34 -4.55 -25.13
C LEU A 50 5.72 -5.86 -24.64
N LEU A 51 4.94 -6.56 -25.48
CA LEU A 51 4.39 -7.87 -25.14
C LEU A 51 5.48 -8.91 -24.91
N LEU A 52 6.53 -8.90 -25.74
CA LEU A 52 7.69 -9.79 -25.59
C LEU A 52 8.43 -9.52 -24.28
N LEU A 53 8.69 -8.24 -23.98
CA LEU A 53 9.33 -7.80 -22.74
C LEU A 53 8.52 -8.21 -21.52
N ALA A 54 7.21 -7.94 -21.52
CA ALA A 54 6.34 -8.29 -20.40
C ALA A 54 6.25 -9.80 -20.17
N ALA A 55 6.21 -10.60 -21.24
CA ALA A 55 6.27 -12.06 -21.14
C ALA A 55 7.62 -12.56 -20.65
N ALA A 56 8.73 -11.95 -21.07
CA ALA A 56 10.07 -12.29 -20.62
C ALA A 56 10.26 -12.00 -19.13
N VAL A 57 9.85 -10.81 -18.69
CA VAL A 57 9.88 -10.42 -17.27
C VAL A 57 9.01 -11.35 -16.44
N PHE A 58 7.79 -11.67 -16.88
CA PHE A 58 6.91 -12.60 -16.18
C PHE A 58 7.49 -14.01 -16.08
N THR A 59 8.17 -14.47 -17.13
CA THR A 59 8.86 -15.76 -17.14
C THR A 59 10.02 -15.77 -16.14
N ALA A 60 10.89 -14.75 -16.17
CA ALA A 60 12.03 -14.64 -15.25
C ALA A 60 11.59 -14.52 -13.78
N ASP A 61 10.56 -13.71 -13.52
CA ASP A 61 9.93 -13.57 -12.21
C ASP A 61 9.43 -14.92 -11.71
N SER A 62 8.70 -15.66 -12.56
CA SER A 62 8.10 -16.96 -12.22
C SER A 62 9.11 -18.08 -11.94
N LEU A 63 10.31 -18.00 -12.54
CA LEU A 63 11.33 -19.05 -12.46
C LEU A 63 12.40 -18.81 -11.37
N THR A 64 12.48 -17.59 -10.82
CA THR A 64 13.51 -17.21 -9.84
C THR A 64 12.90 -17.04 -8.46
N ARG A 65 13.32 -17.76 -7.41
CA ARG A 65 12.65 -17.70 -6.08
C ARG A 65 13.08 -16.48 -5.24
N ARG A 66 12.14 -15.91 -4.48
CA ARG A 66 12.33 -14.86 -3.46
C ARG A 66 12.58 -15.40 -2.04
N GLY A 67 13.35 -16.49 -1.92
CA GLY A 67 13.71 -17.07 -0.60
C GLY A 67 12.62 -17.91 0.09
N GLY A 68 11.48 -18.16 -0.55
CA GLY A 68 10.42 -19.05 -0.03
C GLY A 68 9.56 -18.43 1.08
N SER A 69 8.75 -19.25 1.75
CA SER A 69 7.78 -18.77 2.76
C SER A 69 8.42 -18.31 4.07
N VAL A 70 9.54 -18.91 4.46
CA VAL A 70 10.24 -18.63 5.74
C VAL A 70 11.14 -17.40 5.63
N ARG A 71 11.47 -16.95 4.40
CA ARG A 71 12.28 -15.74 4.13
C ARG A 71 13.52 -15.65 5.04
N SER A 72 14.33 -16.70 5.03
CA SER A 72 15.58 -16.77 5.80
C SER A 72 16.49 -15.57 5.53
N GLU A 73 17.41 -15.29 6.47
CA GLU A 73 18.38 -14.18 6.35
C GLU A 73 17.71 -12.82 6.14
N MET A 74 16.64 -12.54 6.91
CA MET A 74 15.87 -11.29 6.82
C MET A 74 15.35 -10.98 5.40
N GLY A 75 15.04 -12.03 4.62
CA GLY A 75 14.57 -11.85 3.25
C GLY A 75 15.65 -11.37 2.28
N SER A 76 16.92 -11.71 2.49
CA SER A 76 18.05 -11.37 1.59
C SER A 76 17.78 -11.64 0.11
N LYS A 77 16.98 -12.67 -0.19
CA LYS A 77 16.59 -13.09 -1.55
C LYS A 77 15.32 -12.42 -2.08
N TRP A 78 14.70 -11.52 -1.31
CA TRP A 78 13.45 -10.85 -1.70
C TRP A 78 13.66 -9.93 -2.89
N TYR A 79 14.74 -9.13 -2.86
CA TYR A 79 15.17 -8.21 -3.90
C TYR A 79 16.14 -8.95 -4.82
N ARG A 80 15.76 -9.15 -6.08
CA ARG A 80 16.58 -9.89 -7.06
C ARG A 80 17.12 -8.94 -8.11
N ASP A 81 18.29 -9.25 -8.64
CA ASP A 81 18.90 -8.52 -9.74
C ASP A 81 18.75 -9.31 -11.05
N PHE A 82 18.14 -8.71 -12.07
CA PHE A 82 18.01 -9.31 -13.39
C PHE A 82 18.74 -8.49 -14.45
N ARG A 83 19.51 -9.19 -15.31
CA ARG A 83 20.08 -8.60 -16.53
C ARG A 83 19.45 -9.24 -17.75
N PHE A 84 18.64 -8.50 -18.49
CA PHE A 84 17.95 -8.98 -19.67
C PHE A 84 18.73 -8.65 -20.94
N VAL A 85 18.87 -9.62 -21.84
CA VAL A 85 19.29 -9.40 -23.23
C VAL A 85 18.09 -9.73 -24.10
N VAL A 86 17.47 -8.71 -24.70
CA VAL A 86 16.18 -8.85 -25.40
C VAL A 86 16.29 -8.37 -26.84
N PRO A 87 15.94 -9.22 -27.83
CA PRO A 87 15.83 -8.81 -29.21
C PRO A 87 14.55 -8.00 -29.44
N VAL A 88 14.70 -6.74 -29.85
CA VAL A 88 13.60 -5.79 -30.11
C VAL A 88 13.70 -5.23 -31.53
N ARG A 89 12.56 -4.80 -32.08
CA ARG A 89 12.45 -4.24 -33.43
C ARG A 89 12.89 -2.78 -33.49
N ASP A 90 12.76 -2.04 -32.39
CA ASP A 90 13.20 -0.65 -32.28
C ASP A 90 14.16 -0.46 -31.09
N PRO A 91 15.45 -0.86 -31.23
CA PRO A 91 16.41 -0.77 -30.13
C PRO A 91 16.69 0.65 -29.65
N GLU A 92 16.59 1.64 -30.53
CA GLU A 92 16.86 3.04 -30.19
C GLU A 92 15.77 3.59 -29.26
N PHE A 93 14.51 3.36 -29.62
CA PHE A 93 13.38 3.68 -28.74
C PHE A 93 13.53 3.00 -27.37
N TRP A 94 13.76 1.69 -27.34
CA TRP A 94 13.83 0.96 -26.07
C TRP A 94 14.99 1.39 -25.17
N ARG A 95 16.12 1.83 -25.75
CA ARG A 95 17.20 2.46 -24.97
C ARG A 95 16.74 3.78 -24.35
N SER A 96 16.02 4.62 -25.10
CA SER A 96 15.47 5.88 -24.56
C SER A 96 14.37 5.66 -23.52
N ALA A 97 13.56 4.61 -23.67
CA ALA A 97 12.47 4.26 -22.76
C ALA A 97 12.91 3.31 -21.61
N GLN A 98 14.20 3.01 -21.48
CA GLN A 98 14.71 2.05 -20.51
C GLN A 98 14.46 2.50 -19.07
N GLU A 99 14.71 3.77 -18.75
CA GLU A 99 14.51 4.30 -17.40
C GLU A 99 13.03 4.21 -16.96
N PRO A 100 12.04 4.72 -17.73
CA PRO A 100 10.62 4.51 -17.42
C PRO A 100 10.23 3.04 -17.26
N LEU A 101 10.79 2.15 -18.08
CA LEU A 101 10.54 0.71 -17.98
C LEU A 101 11.09 0.12 -16.66
N VAL A 102 12.34 0.45 -16.30
CA VAL A 102 12.99 -0.01 -15.08
C VAL A 102 12.28 0.53 -13.84
N GLU A 103 11.91 1.81 -13.83
CA GLU A 103 11.18 2.42 -12.71
C GLU A 103 9.80 1.80 -12.51
N THR A 104 9.09 1.51 -13.60
CA THR A 104 7.77 0.85 -13.56
C THR A 104 7.88 -0.56 -12.99
N LEU A 105 8.81 -1.36 -13.50
CA LEU A 105 9.02 -2.75 -13.08
C LEU A 105 9.61 -2.85 -11.67
N GLY A 106 10.56 -1.98 -11.33
CA GLY A 106 11.21 -1.92 -10.02
C GLY A 106 10.22 -1.59 -8.93
N PHE A 107 9.35 -0.60 -9.14
CA PHE A 107 8.29 -0.30 -8.18
C PHE A 107 7.30 -1.45 -7.99
N LEU A 108 6.88 -2.09 -9.09
CA LEU A 108 5.91 -3.18 -9.07
C LEU A 108 6.43 -4.43 -8.35
N THR A 109 7.71 -4.77 -8.56
CA THR A 109 8.27 -6.08 -8.17
C THR A 109 9.29 -6.02 -7.05
N GLY A 110 9.89 -4.86 -6.79
CA GLY A 110 11.02 -4.69 -5.88
C GLY A 110 12.32 -5.24 -6.46
N ASP A 111 12.33 -5.80 -7.68
CA ASP A 111 13.56 -6.27 -8.30
C ASP A 111 14.32 -5.13 -8.99
N ARG A 112 15.60 -5.35 -9.20
CA ARG A 112 16.46 -4.46 -9.98
C ARG A 112 16.61 -5.02 -11.39
N PHE A 113 16.33 -4.20 -12.39
CA PHE A 113 16.36 -4.57 -13.80
C PHE A 113 17.43 -3.80 -14.54
N ASP A 114 18.17 -4.52 -15.37
CA ASP A 114 19.11 -3.98 -16.35
C ASP A 114 18.77 -4.60 -17.72
N PHE A 115 18.64 -3.77 -18.76
CA PHE A 115 18.22 -4.21 -20.08
C PHE A 115 19.29 -3.90 -21.13
N THR A 116 19.67 -4.91 -21.90
CA THR A 116 20.44 -4.79 -23.13
C THR A 116 19.53 -5.10 -24.31
N PHE A 117 19.22 -4.09 -25.12
CA PHE A 117 18.37 -4.23 -26.30
C PHE A 117 19.21 -4.51 -27.55
N VAL A 118 18.95 -5.64 -28.21
CA VAL A 118 19.63 -6.03 -29.46
C VAL A 118 18.67 -5.98 -30.65
N PRO A 119 19.13 -5.64 -31.86
CA PRO A 119 18.27 -5.62 -33.03
C PRO A 119 17.68 -6.99 -33.34
N ARG A 120 16.38 -7.03 -33.61
CA ARG A 120 15.66 -8.17 -34.18
C ARG A 120 15.25 -7.83 -35.60
N ALA A 121 15.49 -8.75 -36.55
CA ALA A 121 14.96 -8.60 -37.89
C ALA A 121 13.43 -8.42 -37.83
N HIS A 122 12.91 -7.44 -38.56
CA HIS A 122 11.47 -7.31 -38.74
C HIS A 122 10.97 -8.59 -39.41
N ASP A 123 10.00 -9.27 -38.80
CA ASP A 123 9.21 -10.24 -39.55
C ASP A 123 8.45 -9.44 -40.62
N VAL A 124 9.00 -9.38 -41.84
CA VAL A 124 8.39 -8.66 -42.96
C VAL A 124 7.15 -9.43 -43.38
N LEU A 125 6.02 -9.12 -42.76
CA LEU A 125 4.72 -9.36 -43.34
C LEU A 125 4.11 -8.00 -43.57
N ARG A 126 4.03 -7.64 -44.87
CA ARG A 126 3.37 -6.43 -45.37
C ARG A 126 2.03 -6.29 -44.65
N GLN A 127 1.73 -5.09 -44.14
CA GLN A 127 0.36 -4.65 -43.93
C GLN A 127 -0.36 -4.80 -45.28
N GLY A 128 -0.91 -5.97 -45.54
CA GLY A 128 -1.83 -6.16 -46.64
C GLY A 128 -3.15 -5.53 -46.22
N ASP A 129 -3.75 -4.76 -47.13
CA ASP A 129 -5.13 -4.27 -47.03
C ASP A 129 -6.08 -5.46 -46.85
N LEU A 130 -6.26 -5.85 -45.59
CA LEU A 130 -7.21 -6.86 -45.17
C LEU A 130 -8.27 -6.10 -44.38
N ASP A 131 -9.32 -5.72 -45.10
CA ASP A 131 -10.57 -5.22 -44.52
C ASP A 131 -11.24 -6.37 -43.74
N LEU A 132 -11.10 -6.31 -42.42
CA LEU A 132 -11.63 -7.30 -41.47
C LEU A 132 -12.89 -6.79 -40.77
N GLY A 133 -13.67 -5.97 -41.47
CA GLY A 133 -14.78 -5.25 -40.87
C GLY A 133 -14.26 -4.21 -39.88
N ARG A 134 -15.07 -3.18 -39.62
CA ARG A 134 -14.77 -2.19 -38.59
C ARG A 134 -14.38 -2.90 -37.29
N PRO A 135 -13.39 -2.39 -36.51
CA PRO A 135 -13.28 -2.78 -35.11
C PRO A 135 -14.69 -2.74 -34.55
N ALA A 136 -15.15 -3.85 -33.93
CA ALA A 136 -16.44 -3.84 -33.27
C ALA A 136 -16.54 -2.52 -32.49
N GLU A 137 -17.63 -1.77 -32.65
CA GLU A 137 -17.84 -0.49 -31.98
C GLU A 137 -17.66 -0.72 -30.47
N VAL A 138 -16.45 -0.53 -29.96
CA VAL A 138 -16.04 -0.82 -28.59
C VAL A 138 -15.72 0.52 -27.99
N ASP A 139 -16.34 0.80 -26.86
CA ASP A 139 -16.21 2.08 -26.16
C ASP A 139 -15.20 1.97 -25.01
N GLN A 140 -15.06 0.77 -24.42
CA GLN A 140 -14.17 0.54 -23.27
C GLN A 140 -13.39 -0.77 -23.33
N VAL A 141 -12.11 -0.71 -22.95
CA VAL A 141 -11.27 -1.89 -22.72
C VAL A 141 -11.11 -2.14 -21.22
N ILE A 142 -11.58 -3.31 -20.76
CA ILE A 142 -11.52 -3.70 -19.35
C ILE A 142 -10.62 -4.93 -19.19
N LEU A 143 -9.66 -4.81 -18.28
CA LEU A 143 -8.82 -5.92 -17.83
C LEU A 143 -9.61 -6.81 -16.85
N PHE A 144 -10.33 -7.78 -17.41
CA PHE A 144 -11.28 -8.65 -16.70
C PHE A 144 -10.63 -9.89 -16.03
N SER A 145 -10.17 -9.75 -14.79
CA SER A 145 -9.42 -10.83 -14.12
C SER A 145 -10.29 -12.07 -13.79
N GLY A 146 -11.60 -11.87 -13.61
CA GLY A 146 -12.54 -12.88 -13.09
C GLY A 146 -12.74 -12.79 -11.56
N GLY A 147 -12.14 -11.78 -10.92
CA GLY A 147 -12.40 -11.41 -9.54
C GLY A 147 -13.66 -10.56 -9.40
N LEU A 148 -14.13 -10.42 -8.15
CA LEU A 148 -15.34 -9.69 -7.79
C LEU A 148 -15.33 -8.23 -8.29
N ASP A 149 -14.23 -7.52 -8.08
CA ASP A 149 -14.11 -6.10 -8.42
C ASP A 149 -14.13 -5.91 -9.94
N SER A 150 -13.40 -6.74 -10.70
CA SER A 150 -13.43 -6.70 -12.17
C SER A 150 -14.79 -7.06 -12.77
N LEU A 151 -15.56 -7.91 -12.08
CA LEU A 151 -16.93 -8.21 -12.46
C LEU A 151 -17.84 -7.02 -12.15
N ALA A 152 -17.75 -6.46 -10.95
CA ALA A 152 -18.56 -5.33 -10.53
C ALA A 152 -18.37 -4.14 -11.46
N GLY A 153 -17.12 -3.83 -11.85
CA GLY A 153 -16.83 -2.79 -12.82
C GLY A 153 -17.44 -3.03 -14.20
N ALA A 154 -17.31 -4.26 -14.73
CA ALA A 154 -17.92 -4.60 -16.02
C ALA A 154 -19.46 -4.56 -15.97
N PHE A 155 -20.05 -5.06 -14.88
CA PHE A 155 -21.50 -5.05 -14.68
C PHE A 155 -22.04 -3.63 -14.49
N GLU A 156 -21.37 -2.80 -13.68
CA GLU A 156 -21.72 -1.38 -13.48
C GLU A 156 -21.74 -0.62 -14.80
N THR A 157 -20.72 -0.79 -15.64
CA THR A 157 -20.70 -0.15 -16.96
C THR A 157 -21.84 -0.64 -17.86
N LEU A 158 -22.11 -1.94 -17.89
CA LEU A 158 -23.21 -2.49 -18.71
C LEU A 158 -24.59 -2.04 -18.24
N SER A 159 -24.79 -1.92 -16.92
CA SER A 159 -26.07 -1.53 -16.32
C SER A 159 -26.32 -0.02 -16.33
N SER A 160 -25.26 0.80 -16.31
CA SER A 160 -25.38 2.26 -16.15
C SER A 160 -25.14 3.05 -17.44
N THR A 161 -24.66 2.41 -18.50
CA THR A 161 -24.35 3.05 -19.79
C THR A 161 -24.78 2.15 -20.95
N ASP A 162 -24.72 2.65 -22.18
CA ASP A 162 -24.89 1.86 -23.42
C ASP A 162 -23.56 1.37 -24.02
N ASP A 163 -22.44 1.63 -23.34
CA ASP A 163 -21.09 1.32 -23.81
C ASP A 163 -20.89 -0.16 -24.13
N ARG A 164 -20.14 -0.44 -25.19
CA ARG A 164 -19.71 -1.78 -25.57
C ARG A 164 -18.32 -2.08 -25.03
N LEU A 165 -18.18 -3.24 -24.39
CA LEU A 165 -17.00 -3.63 -23.64
C LEU A 165 -16.13 -4.62 -24.42
N LEU A 166 -14.83 -4.37 -24.41
CA LEU A 166 -13.79 -5.34 -24.72
C LEU A 166 -13.18 -5.88 -23.43
N LEU A 167 -13.57 -7.10 -23.07
CA LEU A 167 -13.04 -7.81 -21.91
C LEU A 167 -11.77 -8.56 -22.30
N VAL A 168 -10.63 -8.12 -21.78
CA VAL A 168 -9.34 -8.79 -21.98
C VAL A 168 -9.04 -9.65 -20.78
N THR A 169 -8.70 -10.93 -20.99
CA THR A 169 -8.45 -11.87 -19.88
C THR A 169 -7.12 -12.57 -20.04
N HIS A 170 -6.33 -12.68 -18.96
CA HIS A 170 -5.10 -13.47 -18.92
C HIS A 170 -5.36 -14.84 -18.27
N ARG A 171 -5.10 -15.91 -19.04
CA ARG A 171 -5.27 -17.30 -18.63
C ARG A 171 -3.92 -17.97 -18.40
N SER A 172 -3.52 -18.08 -17.14
CA SER A 172 -2.37 -18.87 -16.72
C SER A 172 -2.71 -20.35 -16.50
N ALA A 173 -3.99 -20.69 -16.29
CA ALA A 173 -4.44 -22.06 -16.03
C ALA A 173 -5.84 -22.34 -16.60
N SER A 174 -6.15 -23.63 -16.81
CA SER A 174 -7.44 -24.11 -17.35
C SER A 174 -8.64 -23.78 -16.46
N LYS A 175 -8.48 -23.86 -15.12
CA LYS A 175 -9.56 -23.54 -14.17
C LYS A 175 -10.02 -22.08 -14.26
N ILE A 176 -9.07 -21.15 -14.32
CA ILE A 176 -9.34 -19.70 -14.48
C ILE A 176 -10.09 -19.43 -15.81
N ALA A 177 -9.75 -20.16 -16.87
CA ALA A 177 -10.41 -20.02 -18.16
C ALA A 177 -11.91 -20.42 -18.11
N SER A 178 -12.27 -21.46 -17.36
CA SER A 178 -13.66 -21.90 -17.19
C SER A 178 -14.48 -20.89 -16.38
N LEU A 179 -13.90 -20.35 -15.31
CA LEU A 179 -14.48 -19.28 -14.50
C LEU A 179 -14.80 -18.05 -15.36
N GLN A 180 -13.80 -17.53 -16.08
CA GLN A 180 -13.96 -16.37 -16.95
C GLN A 180 -15.00 -16.62 -18.05
N LYS A 181 -15.03 -17.81 -18.65
CA LYS A 181 -16.05 -18.19 -19.64
C LYS A 181 -17.46 -18.13 -19.04
N THR A 182 -17.62 -18.63 -17.81
CA THR A 182 -18.91 -18.63 -17.11
C THR A 182 -19.36 -17.21 -16.81
N LEU A 183 -18.47 -16.36 -16.29
CA LEU A 183 -18.77 -14.95 -15.98
C LEU A 183 -19.13 -14.15 -17.23
N VAL A 184 -18.33 -14.26 -18.29
CA VAL A 184 -18.65 -13.62 -19.58
C VAL A 184 -19.98 -14.14 -20.13
N GLY A 185 -20.25 -15.44 -19.98
CA GLY A 185 -21.53 -16.03 -20.34
C GLY A 185 -22.70 -15.46 -19.53
N LYS A 186 -22.52 -15.18 -18.24
CA LYS A 186 -23.52 -14.51 -17.40
C LYS A 186 -23.78 -13.09 -17.91
N LEU A 187 -22.74 -12.26 -18.03
CA LEU A 187 -22.86 -10.87 -18.49
C LEU A 187 -23.49 -10.76 -19.90
N ARG A 188 -23.21 -11.70 -20.79
CA ARG A 188 -23.77 -11.72 -22.15
C ARG A 188 -25.26 -12.05 -22.21
N ARG A 189 -25.82 -12.74 -21.21
CA ARG A 189 -27.27 -13.02 -21.18
C ARG A 189 -28.05 -11.74 -21.01
N ASP A 190 -27.57 -10.86 -20.14
CA ASP A 190 -28.27 -9.63 -19.78
C ASP A 190 -27.90 -8.46 -20.71
N SER A 191 -26.74 -8.53 -21.37
CA SER A 191 -26.28 -7.52 -22.33
C SER A 191 -25.76 -8.16 -23.64
N PRO A 192 -26.65 -8.77 -24.44
CA PRO A 192 -26.25 -9.39 -25.69
C PRO A 192 -25.66 -8.36 -26.65
N LYS A 193 -24.65 -8.76 -27.43
CA LYS A 193 -23.94 -7.93 -28.44
C LYS A 193 -23.12 -6.74 -27.92
N ARG A 194 -23.14 -6.44 -26.62
CA ARG A 194 -22.32 -5.37 -26.00
C ARG A 194 -20.97 -5.85 -25.45
N ILE A 195 -20.64 -7.14 -25.59
CA ILE A 195 -19.43 -7.73 -24.99
C ILE A 195 -18.60 -8.50 -26.02
N THR A 196 -17.46 -7.92 -26.37
CA THR A 196 -16.36 -8.60 -27.05
C THR A 196 -15.40 -9.17 -26.01
N TRP A 197 -15.01 -10.43 -26.14
CA TRP A 197 -14.14 -11.10 -25.16
C TRP A 197 -12.88 -11.63 -25.84
N VAL A 198 -11.73 -11.20 -25.33
CA VAL A 198 -10.40 -11.60 -25.79
C VAL A 198 -9.70 -12.41 -24.71
N PRO A 199 -9.78 -13.75 -24.79
CA PRO A 199 -9.00 -14.60 -23.93
C PRO A 199 -7.57 -14.79 -24.42
N VAL A 200 -6.59 -14.45 -23.60
CA VAL A 200 -5.17 -14.66 -23.88
C VAL A 200 -4.62 -15.77 -23.00
N ARG A 201 -4.08 -16.82 -23.62
CA ARG A 201 -3.38 -17.89 -22.93
C ARG A 201 -1.91 -17.50 -22.78
N GLY A 202 -1.46 -17.34 -21.54
CA GLY A 202 -0.09 -16.99 -21.16
C GLY A 202 0.42 -17.96 -20.08
N HIS A 203 1.28 -18.90 -20.43
CA HIS A 203 1.75 -19.93 -19.49
C HIS A 203 3.16 -20.42 -19.80
N LEU A 204 3.84 -20.87 -18.74
CA LEU A 204 5.12 -21.58 -18.84
C LEU A 204 4.92 -22.94 -19.51
N ILE A 205 5.90 -23.37 -20.30
CA ILE A 205 5.95 -24.71 -20.90
C ILE A 205 7.14 -25.48 -20.35
N GLY A 206 6.90 -26.73 -19.97
CA GLY A 206 7.94 -27.65 -19.51
C GLY A 206 8.56 -27.30 -18.16
N GLN A 207 8.06 -26.26 -17.49
CA GLN A 207 8.54 -25.80 -16.18
C GLN A 207 7.37 -25.35 -15.29
N GLU A 208 7.47 -25.62 -14.00
CA GLU A 208 6.53 -25.13 -12.99
C GLU A 208 6.98 -23.78 -12.43
N THR A 209 6.00 -22.95 -12.05
CA THR A 209 6.26 -21.69 -11.35
C THR A 209 6.96 -21.97 -10.03
N ARG A 210 8.18 -21.45 -9.88
CA ARG A 210 8.97 -21.55 -8.65
C ARG A 210 8.68 -20.38 -7.70
N GLU A 211 8.32 -19.23 -8.25
CA GLU A 211 7.99 -18.00 -7.53
C GLU A 211 6.48 -17.76 -7.47
N THR A 212 5.89 -17.94 -6.28
CA THR A 212 4.43 -17.93 -6.12
C THR A 212 3.84 -16.54 -5.91
N THR A 213 4.66 -15.48 -5.76
CA THR A 213 4.14 -14.11 -5.55
C THR A 213 3.64 -13.44 -6.83
N GLN A 214 4.10 -13.88 -8.00
CA GLN A 214 3.70 -13.39 -9.33
C GLN A 214 3.66 -11.85 -9.45
N ARG A 215 4.67 -11.15 -8.89
CA ARG A 215 4.65 -9.67 -8.79
C ARG A 215 4.59 -8.96 -10.13
N SER A 216 5.20 -9.54 -11.16
CA SER A 216 5.20 -8.97 -12.52
C SER A 216 3.93 -9.25 -13.33
N ARG A 217 2.97 -10.01 -12.81
CA ARG A 217 1.79 -10.46 -13.57
C ARG A 217 0.91 -9.32 -14.05
N SER A 218 0.76 -8.25 -13.25
CA SER A 218 -0.04 -7.09 -13.64
C SER A 218 0.58 -6.34 -14.82
N PHE A 219 1.91 -6.31 -14.94
CA PHE A 219 2.58 -5.70 -16.08
C PHE A 219 2.32 -6.47 -17.38
N LEU A 220 2.44 -7.80 -17.36
CA LEU A 220 2.01 -8.64 -18.49
C LEU A 220 0.54 -8.42 -18.83
N TYR A 221 -0.31 -8.29 -17.81
CA TYR A 221 -1.72 -8.11 -18.03
C TYR A 221 -2.06 -6.74 -18.64
N ALA A 222 -1.41 -5.67 -18.17
CA ALA A 222 -1.48 -4.33 -18.73
C ALA A 222 -1.03 -4.31 -20.20
N ALA A 223 0.11 -4.92 -20.50
CA ALA A 223 0.63 -5.00 -21.87
C ALA A 223 -0.36 -5.69 -22.82
N LEU A 224 -1.07 -6.73 -22.34
CA LEU A 224 -2.15 -7.39 -23.08
C LEU A 224 -3.38 -6.50 -23.28
N GLY A 225 -3.79 -5.75 -22.25
CA GLY A 225 -4.87 -4.78 -22.36
C GLY A 225 -4.55 -3.68 -23.35
N TYR A 226 -3.33 -3.13 -23.28
CA TYR A 226 -2.84 -2.09 -24.18
C TYR A 226 -2.76 -2.59 -25.63
N ALA A 227 -2.22 -3.80 -25.85
CA ALA A 227 -2.24 -4.44 -27.16
C ALA A 227 -3.67 -4.60 -27.71
N ALA A 228 -4.64 -4.98 -26.87
CA ALA A 228 -6.03 -5.07 -27.29
C ALA A 228 -6.64 -3.68 -27.59
N ALA A 229 -6.30 -2.66 -26.80
CA ALA A 229 -6.78 -1.29 -26.97
C ALA A 229 -6.26 -0.66 -28.27
N THR A 230 -4.99 -0.85 -28.60
CA THR A 230 -4.41 -0.40 -29.88
C THR A 230 -5.10 -1.06 -31.09
N LEU A 231 -5.47 -2.33 -31.00
CA LEU A 231 -6.19 -3.03 -32.08
C LEU A 231 -7.60 -2.48 -32.33
N VAL A 232 -8.25 -1.89 -31.32
CA VAL A 232 -9.57 -1.26 -31.45
C VAL A 232 -9.50 0.27 -31.52
N GLY A 233 -8.29 0.86 -31.55
CA GLY A 233 -8.09 2.29 -31.66
C GLY A 233 -8.49 3.10 -30.42
N LEU A 234 -8.51 2.48 -29.24
CA LEU A 234 -8.85 3.18 -27.98
C LEU A 234 -7.59 3.60 -27.22
N PRO A 235 -7.46 4.87 -26.81
CA PRO A 235 -6.30 5.36 -26.06
C PRO A 235 -6.43 5.11 -24.55
N ARG A 236 -7.17 4.09 -24.12
CA ARG A 236 -7.44 3.85 -22.70
C ARG A 236 -7.56 2.36 -22.35
N ILE A 237 -7.10 2.01 -21.15
CA ILE A 237 -7.35 0.71 -20.51
C ILE A 237 -7.84 0.91 -19.07
N ARG A 238 -8.75 0.05 -18.63
CA ARG A 238 -9.31 0.10 -17.27
C ARG A 238 -9.01 -1.14 -16.47
N PHE A 239 -8.47 -0.92 -15.28
CA PHE A 239 -8.48 -1.85 -14.18
C PHE A 239 -9.72 -1.60 -13.30
N TYR A 240 -10.14 -2.63 -12.58
CA TYR A 240 -11.12 -2.49 -11.51
C TYR A 240 -10.62 -3.31 -10.34
N GLU A 241 -10.12 -2.61 -9.32
CA GLU A 241 -9.69 -3.15 -8.03
C GLU A 241 -9.99 -2.08 -6.98
N ASN A 242 -10.55 -2.47 -5.85
CA ASN A 242 -10.84 -1.54 -4.77
C ASN A 242 -9.55 -0.89 -4.21
N GLY A 243 -9.69 0.34 -3.72
CA GLY A 243 -8.57 1.15 -3.27
C GLY A 243 -7.80 0.61 -2.07
N ILE A 244 -8.44 -0.18 -1.19
CA ILE A 244 -7.77 -0.81 -0.04
C ILE A 244 -6.71 -1.80 -0.53
N VAL A 245 -7.04 -2.62 -1.54
CA VAL A 245 -6.11 -3.57 -2.15
C VAL A 245 -5.16 -2.91 -3.15
N SER A 246 -5.54 -1.78 -3.76
CA SER A 246 -4.65 -1.00 -4.62
C SER A 246 -3.53 -0.30 -3.85
N LEU A 247 -3.85 0.42 -2.77
CA LEU A 247 -2.85 1.06 -1.90
C LEU A 247 -2.13 0.04 -1.03
N ASN A 248 -2.86 -0.95 -0.52
CA ASN A 248 -2.33 -2.12 0.18
C ASN A 248 -1.38 -1.77 1.32
N LEU A 249 -1.82 -0.86 2.20
CA LEU A 249 -1.04 -0.43 3.36
C LEU A 249 -0.59 -1.63 4.21
N PRO A 250 0.60 -1.56 4.83
CA PRO A 250 1.14 -2.66 5.60
C PRO A 250 0.24 -3.00 6.79
N ILE A 251 -0.26 -4.24 6.80
CA ILE A 251 -1.14 -4.77 7.86
C ILE A 251 -0.39 -4.85 9.20
N ASN A 252 0.89 -5.22 9.15
CA ASN A 252 1.80 -5.29 10.29
C ASN A 252 3.24 -4.95 9.85
N ARG A 253 4.16 -4.79 10.82
CA ARG A 253 5.55 -4.39 10.58
C ARG A 253 6.40 -5.41 9.81
N GLN A 254 5.94 -6.65 9.69
CA GLN A 254 6.65 -7.69 8.93
C GLN A 254 6.33 -7.62 7.44
N VAL A 255 5.32 -6.84 7.04
CA VAL A 255 5.02 -6.56 5.63
C VAL A 255 5.84 -5.35 5.20
N VAL A 256 7.02 -5.62 4.64
CA VAL A 256 7.92 -4.57 4.15
C VAL A 256 7.82 -4.44 2.64
N ASP A 257 7.61 -3.22 2.14
CA ASP A 257 7.73 -2.87 0.71
C ASP A 257 6.88 -3.80 -0.20
N THR A 258 7.46 -4.43 -1.23
CA THR A 258 6.74 -5.26 -2.21
C THR A 258 6.22 -6.59 -1.66
N MET A 259 6.36 -6.84 -0.35
CA MET A 259 5.64 -7.91 0.34
C MET A 259 4.13 -7.70 0.30
N ALA A 260 3.67 -6.45 0.24
CA ALA A 260 2.35 -6.07 -0.24
C ALA A 260 2.33 -6.05 -1.78
N THR A 261 1.27 -6.55 -2.41
CA THR A 261 1.10 -6.45 -3.87
C THR A 261 0.85 -5.00 -4.30
N ARG A 262 1.49 -4.56 -5.38
CA ARG A 262 1.28 -3.23 -6.00
C ARG A 262 0.56 -3.30 -7.36
N THR A 263 -0.25 -4.34 -7.57
CA THR A 263 -0.89 -4.73 -8.84
C THR A 263 -1.58 -3.56 -9.56
N THR A 264 -2.31 -2.74 -8.81
CA THR A 264 -3.07 -1.57 -9.28
C THR A 264 -2.76 -0.34 -8.44
N HIS A 265 -1.56 -0.30 -7.84
CA HIS A 265 -1.15 0.83 -7.01
C HIS A 265 -1.13 2.12 -7.85
N PRO A 266 -1.64 3.26 -7.34
CA PRO A 266 -1.72 4.50 -8.11
C PRO A 266 -0.40 4.92 -8.77
N LEU A 267 0.72 4.84 -8.04
CA LEU A 267 2.05 5.14 -8.61
C LEU A 267 2.47 4.16 -9.71
N PHE A 268 2.12 2.87 -9.58
CA PHE A 268 2.39 1.89 -10.64
C PHE A 268 1.59 2.22 -11.90
N LEU A 269 0.28 2.50 -11.75
CA LEU A 269 -0.57 2.83 -12.89
C LEU A 269 -0.13 4.13 -13.57
N HIS A 270 0.30 5.14 -12.80
CA HIS A 270 0.83 6.39 -13.33
C HIS A 270 2.14 6.19 -14.13
N ARG A 271 3.10 5.41 -13.59
CA ARG A 271 4.34 5.08 -14.32
C ARG A 271 4.08 4.24 -15.57
N LEU A 272 3.16 3.29 -15.47
CA LEU A 272 2.71 2.48 -16.59
C LEU A 272 2.05 3.36 -17.67
N GLU A 273 1.22 4.32 -17.29
CA GLU A 273 0.61 5.30 -18.20
C GLU A 273 1.66 6.08 -18.99
N GLY A 274 2.69 6.59 -18.30
CA GLY A 274 3.82 7.27 -18.94
C GLY A 274 4.57 6.36 -19.92
N LEU A 275 4.90 5.13 -19.50
CA LEU A 275 5.57 4.15 -20.37
C LEU A 275 4.74 3.81 -21.61
N LEU A 276 3.43 3.53 -21.44
CA LEU A 276 2.55 3.21 -22.55
C LEU A 276 2.38 4.38 -23.51
N SER A 277 2.32 5.61 -23.00
CA SER A 277 2.24 6.82 -23.81
C SER A 277 3.49 7.03 -24.67
N LEU A 278 4.68 6.71 -24.13
CA LEU A 278 5.93 6.70 -24.90
C LEU A 278 5.92 5.64 -26.01
N VAL A 279 5.45 4.43 -25.70
CA VAL A 279 5.31 3.33 -26.68
C VAL A 279 4.33 3.68 -27.79
N ALA A 280 3.26 4.41 -27.45
CA ALA A 280 2.20 4.82 -28.38
C ALA A 280 2.53 6.07 -29.19
N GLU A 281 3.58 6.82 -28.82
CA GLU A 281 3.85 8.20 -29.27
C GLU A 281 2.62 9.12 -29.15
N SER A 282 1.72 8.81 -28.21
CA SER A 282 0.45 9.50 -27.99
C SER A 282 -0.06 9.26 -26.58
N PRO A 283 -0.87 10.16 -26.01
CA PRO A 283 -1.40 9.98 -24.66
C PRO A 283 -2.25 8.70 -24.56
N ILE A 284 -1.87 7.82 -23.63
CA ILE A 284 -2.64 6.65 -23.20
C ILE A 284 -3.10 6.89 -21.78
N THR A 285 -4.33 6.51 -21.44
CA THR A 285 -4.85 6.59 -20.07
C THR A 285 -4.96 5.20 -19.43
N VAL A 286 -4.44 5.07 -18.21
CA VAL A 286 -4.53 3.83 -17.41
C VAL A 286 -5.32 4.12 -16.13
N GLU A 287 -6.59 3.71 -16.11
CA GLU A 287 -7.50 4.07 -15.04
C GLU A 287 -7.83 2.90 -14.11
N ASN A 288 -8.06 3.20 -12.83
CA ASN A 288 -8.77 2.32 -11.91
C ASN A 288 -9.94 3.09 -11.28
N PRO A 289 -11.17 2.99 -11.82
CA PRO A 289 -12.32 3.73 -11.29
C PRO A 289 -12.65 3.41 -9.83
N PHE A 290 -12.21 2.26 -9.31
CA PHE A 290 -12.46 1.84 -7.93
C PHE A 290 -11.33 2.23 -6.96
N ALA A 291 -10.37 3.05 -7.40
CA ALA A 291 -9.20 3.44 -6.59
C ALA A 291 -9.55 4.14 -5.26
N ASN A 292 -10.73 4.77 -5.16
CA ASN A 292 -11.20 5.46 -3.95
C ASN A 292 -12.38 4.74 -3.26
N LEU A 293 -12.70 3.51 -3.71
CA LEU A 293 -13.77 2.70 -3.14
C LEU A 293 -13.20 1.57 -2.31
N THR A 294 -13.86 1.28 -1.20
CA THR A 294 -13.66 0.05 -0.42
C THR A 294 -14.35 -1.12 -1.12
N LYS A 295 -13.92 -2.35 -0.81
CA LYS A 295 -14.60 -3.53 -1.37
C LYS A 295 -16.07 -3.62 -0.93
N THR A 296 -16.40 -3.17 0.28
CA THR A 296 -17.79 -3.06 0.75
C THR A 296 -18.61 -2.15 -0.15
N GLU A 297 -18.09 -0.98 -0.53
CA GLU A 297 -18.77 -0.07 -1.46
C GLU A 297 -18.90 -0.67 -2.87
N VAL A 298 -17.90 -1.41 -3.34
CA VAL A 298 -17.98 -2.13 -4.62
C VAL A 298 -19.08 -3.21 -4.60
N VAL A 299 -19.18 -3.97 -3.51
CA VAL A 299 -20.24 -4.98 -3.34
C VAL A 299 -21.62 -4.33 -3.19
N ALA A 300 -21.72 -3.23 -2.46
CA ALA A 300 -22.96 -2.47 -2.32
C ALA A 300 -23.43 -1.95 -3.68
N ARG A 301 -22.54 -1.38 -4.52
CA ARG A 301 -22.90 -0.98 -5.89
C ARG A 301 -23.40 -2.15 -6.73
N LEU A 302 -22.71 -3.28 -6.68
CA LEU A 302 -23.13 -4.48 -7.41
C LEU A 302 -24.52 -4.94 -6.96
N ARG A 303 -24.80 -4.89 -5.65
CA ARG A 303 -26.13 -5.18 -5.07
C ARG A 303 -27.19 -4.20 -5.54
N ASP A 304 -26.90 -2.91 -5.47
CA ASP A 304 -27.86 -1.84 -5.79
C ASP A 304 -28.24 -1.86 -7.28
N LEU A 305 -27.35 -2.36 -8.14
CA LEU A 305 -27.61 -2.61 -9.56
C LEU A 305 -28.23 -3.99 -9.85
N GLY A 306 -28.57 -4.78 -8.82
CA GLY A 306 -29.21 -6.09 -8.96
C GLY A 306 -28.29 -7.25 -9.35
N GLY A 307 -26.97 -7.09 -9.27
CA GLY A 307 -25.97 -8.09 -9.68
C GLY A 307 -25.46 -9.02 -8.57
N SER A 308 -26.14 -9.11 -7.42
CA SER A 308 -25.67 -9.91 -6.28
C SER A 308 -25.52 -11.41 -6.58
N ASP A 309 -26.33 -11.97 -7.48
CA ASP A 309 -26.24 -13.39 -7.90
C ASP A 309 -24.93 -13.73 -8.64
N LEU A 310 -24.22 -12.71 -9.11
CA LEU A 310 -22.96 -12.86 -9.81
C LEU A 310 -21.78 -13.04 -8.82
N ILE A 311 -21.93 -12.62 -7.55
CA ILE A 311 -20.88 -12.69 -6.53
C ILE A 311 -20.35 -14.12 -6.39
N GLU A 312 -21.23 -15.10 -6.28
CA GLU A 312 -20.89 -16.52 -6.07
C GLU A 312 -20.01 -17.08 -7.20
N ALA A 313 -20.18 -16.56 -8.42
CA ALA A 313 -19.47 -17.03 -9.60
C ALA A 313 -18.06 -16.44 -9.76
N THR A 314 -17.62 -15.54 -8.87
CA THR A 314 -16.30 -14.88 -8.94
C THR A 314 -15.27 -15.53 -8.02
N THR A 315 -13.99 -15.20 -8.20
CA THR A 315 -12.92 -15.67 -7.32
C THR A 315 -11.93 -14.56 -7.01
N SER A 316 -11.79 -14.21 -5.72
CA SER A 316 -10.87 -13.17 -5.24
C SER A 316 -9.58 -13.74 -4.63
N CYS A 317 -9.47 -15.06 -4.46
CA CYS A 317 -8.35 -15.67 -3.76
C CYS A 317 -7.00 -15.39 -4.45
N SER A 318 -6.01 -14.93 -3.68
CA SER A 318 -4.64 -14.69 -4.15
C SER A 318 -3.77 -15.95 -4.28
N SER A 319 -4.29 -17.13 -3.92
CA SER A 319 -3.54 -18.37 -4.01
C SER A 319 -3.31 -18.76 -5.47
N VAL A 320 -2.03 -18.90 -5.85
CA VAL A 320 -1.64 -19.34 -7.20
C VAL A 320 -1.97 -20.82 -7.44
N ARG A 321 -2.09 -21.62 -6.38
CA ARG A 321 -2.39 -23.05 -6.51
C ARG A 321 -3.88 -23.25 -6.85
N PRO A 322 -4.18 -24.10 -7.85
CA PRO A 322 -5.54 -24.30 -8.31
C PRO A 322 -6.41 -25.00 -7.25
N ARG A 323 -7.36 -24.26 -6.68
CA ARG A 323 -8.32 -24.74 -5.66
C ARG A 323 -9.41 -25.66 -6.25
N ARG A 324 -10.20 -26.32 -5.39
CA ARG A 324 -11.34 -27.14 -5.82
C ARG A 324 -12.44 -26.25 -6.41
N ARG A 325 -13.27 -26.82 -7.29
CA ARG A 325 -14.34 -26.05 -7.94
C ARG A 325 -15.45 -25.67 -6.95
N GLU A 326 -15.78 -26.55 -6.02
CA GLU A 326 -16.77 -26.24 -4.97
C GLU A 326 -16.23 -25.20 -3.98
N LYS A 327 -14.91 -25.23 -3.72
CA LYS A 327 -14.21 -24.36 -2.76
C LYS A 327 -13.12 -23.52 -3.43
N PRO A 328 -13.49 -22.50 -4.24
CA PRO A 328 -12.51 -21.70 -4.97
C PRO A 328 -11.67 -20.77 -4.10
N HIS A 329 -12.05 -20.54 -2.84
CA HIS A 329 -11.37 -19.63 -1.91
C HIS A 329 -10.68 -20.40 -0.78
N CYS A 330 -9.50 -19.95 -0.35
CA CYS A 330 -8.80 -20.61 0.77
C CYS A 330 -9.36 -20.24 2.15
N GLY A 331 -9.90 -19.02 2.31
CA GLY A 331 -10.42 -18.52 3.59
C GLY A 331 -9.38 -17.90 4.54
N SER A 332 -8.09 -18.03 4.21
CA SER A 332 -7.00 -17.52 5.05
C SER A 332 -6.25 -16.32 4.51
N CYS A 333 -6.31 -16.04 3.19
CA CYS A 333 -5.56 -14.92 2.63
C CYS A 333 -6.32 -13.59 2.77
N SER A 334 -5.59 -12.46 2.79
CA SER A 334 -6.16 -11.11 2.89
C SER A 334 -7.28 -10.84 1.89
N GLN A 335 -7.17 -11.34 0.65
CA GLN A 335 -8.21 -11.17 -0.37
C GLN A 335 -9.49 -11.99 -0.11
N CYS A 336 -9.38 -13.12 0.61
CA CYS A 336 -10.55 -13.89 1.06
C CYS A 336 -11.23 -13.22 2.26
N LEU A 337 -10.44 -12.65 3.17
CA LEU A 337 -10.91 -11.86 4.31
C LEU A 337 -11.66 -10.61 3.82
N ASP A 338 -11.00 -9.79 3.01
CA ASP A 338 -11.57 -8.57 2.42
C ASP A 338 -12.88 -8.85 1.65
N ARG A 339 -12.91 -9.93 0.84
CA ARG A 339 -14.14 -10.41 0.19
C ARG A 339 -15.26 -10.72 1.19
N ARG A 340 -15.00 -11.61 2.15
CA ARG A 340 -16.06 -12.14 3.03
C ARG A 340 -16.60 -11.04 3.93
N PHE A 341 -15.72 -10.21 4.49
CA PHE A 341 -16.11 -9.06 5.29
C PHE A 341 -16.91 -8.03 4.49
N ALA A 342 -16.50 -7.74 3.25
CA ALA A 342 -17.26 -6.82 2.38
C ALA A 342 -18.67 -7.33 2.05
N VAL A 343 -18.80 -8.63 1.78
CA VAL A 343 -20.11 -9.26 1.50
C VAL A 343 -21.02 -9.25 2.73
N LEU A 344 -20.48 -9.57 3.91
CA LEU A 344 -21.23 -9.49 5.17
C LEU A 344 -21.65 -8.06 5.47
N ALA A 345 -20.73 -7.10 5.37
CA ALA A 345 -21.02 -5.68 5.61
C ALA A 345 -22.06 -5.10 4.64
N SER A 346 -22.26 -5.73 3.48
CA SER A 346 -23.25 -5.33 2.48
C SER A 346 -24.59 -6.07 2.59
N GLY A 347 -24.74 -7.00 3.54
CA GLY A 347 -25.98 -7.76 3.76
C GLY A 347 -26.36 -8.71 2.63
N VAL A 348 -25.37 -9.23 1.89
CA VAL A 348 -25.57 -10.15 0.74
C VAL A 348 -24.88 -11.49 0.96
N GLU A 349 -24.78 -11.94 2.22
CA GLU A 349 -24.04 -13.15 2.62
C GLU A 349 -24.53 -14.44 1.99
N ASN A 350 -25.81 -14.49 1.59
CA ASN A 350 -26.41 -15.61 0.87
C ASN A 350 -25.76 -15.86 -0.50
N HIS A 351 -25.10 -14.85 -1.09
CA HIS A 351 -24.40 -14.95 -2.37
C HIS A 351 -22.90 -15.29 -2.25
N ASP A 352 -22.41 -15.53 -1.03
CA ASP A 352 -21.03 -15.91 -0.77
C ASP A 352 -20.92 -16.93 0.37
N PRO A 353 -21.61 -18.09 0.28
CA PRO A 353 -21.79 -18.97 1.42
C PRO A 353 -20.44 -19.53 1.93
N PRO A 354 -20.29 -19.78 3.26
CA PRO A 354 -19.04 -20.29 3.83
C PRO A 354 -18.54 -21.59 3.19
N GLY A 355 -19.45 -22.42 2.68
CA GLY A 355 -19.12 -23.66 1.97
C GLY A 355 -18.25 -23.48 0.72
N ARG A 356 -18.09 -22.25 0.20
CA ARG A 356 -17.18 -21.91 -0.92
C ARG A 356 -15.73 -21.68 -0.49
N TYR A 357 -15.45 -21.78 0.80
CA TYR A 357 -14.13 -21.63 1.37
C TYR A 357 -13.59 -22.99 1.85
N GLU A 358 -12.28 -23.21 1.69
CA GLU A 358 -11.59 -24.34 2.33
C GLU A 358 -11.70 -24.24 3.84
N VAL A 359 -11.38 -23.07 4.39
CA VAL A 359 -11.59 -22.71 5.79
C VAL A 359 -12.65 -21.62 5.86
N ASP A 360 -13.70 -21.80 6.67
CA ASP A 360 -14.65 -20.72 6.95
C ASP A 360 -13.87 -19.52 7.53
N VAL A 361 -14.06 -18.35 6.91
CA VAL A 361 -13.27 -17.15 7.23
C VAL A 361 -13.43 -16.71 8.69
N LEU A 362 -14.62 -16.86 9.28
CA LEU A 362 -14.93 -16.39 10.62
C LEU A 362 -14.77 -17.50 11.67
N LEU A 363 -15.38 -18.66 11.41
CA LEU A 363 -15.54 -19.74 12.39
C LEU A 363 -14.67 -20.96 12.10
N GLY A 364 -14.04 -21.01 10.92
CA GLY A 364 -13.19 -22.13 10.53
C GLY A 364 -11.89 -22.12 11.34
N SER A 365 -11.58 -23.25 11.98
CA SER A 365 -10.29 -23.46 12.62
C SER A 365 -9.18 -23.47 11.56
N ARG A 366 -8.09 -22.75 11.85
CA ARG A 366 -6.90 -22.67 10.99
C ARG A 366 -5.77 -23.45 11.64
N ASP A 367 -5.24 -24.44 10.92
CA ASP A 367 -4.16 -25.29 11.46
C ASP A 367 -2.76 -24.66 11.36
N HIS A 368 -2.59 -23.66 10.47
CA HIS A 368 -1.28 -23.06 10.18
C HIS A 368 -1.16 -21.71 10.87
N GLU A 369 -0.11 -21.50 11.67
CA GLU A 369 0.17 -20.24 12.38
C GLU A 369 0.12 -19.03 11.44
N ARG A 370 0.73 -19.12 10.26
CA ARG A 370 0.72 -18.04 9.26
C ARG A 370 -0.71 -17.61 8.87
N ASP A 371 -1.62 -18.57 8.74
CA ASP A 371 -3.00 -18.30 8.35
C ASP A 371 -3.78 -17.68 9.53
N GLN A 372 -3.51 -18.11 10.76
CA GLN A 372 -4.04 -17.50 11.98
C GLN A 372 -3.56 -16.05 12.11
N THR A 373 -2.25 -15.81 12.02
CA THR A 373 -1.64 -14.47 12.11
C THR A 373 -2.19 -13.55 11.03
N MET A 374 -2.29 -14.00 9.77
CA MET A 374 -2.87 -13.20 8.68
C MET A 374 -4.31 -12.80 8.96
N ALA A 375 -5.16 -13.76 9.37
CA ALA A 375 -6.56 -13.47 9.67
C ALA A 375 -6.72 -12.51 10.84
N HIS A 376 -5.92 -12.73 11.89
CA HIS A 376 -5.96 -11.93 13.10
C HIS A 376 -5.44 -10.50 12.86
N ASP A 377 -4.22 -10.36 12.33
CA ASP A 377 -3.60 -9.07 12.10
C ASP A 377 -4.37 -8.23 11.08
N TRP A 378 -4.87 -8.85 10.01
CA TRP A 378 -5.71 -8.14 9.03
C TRP A 378 -6.97 -7.59 9.68
N THR A 379 -7.66 -8.39 10.50
CA THR A 379 -8.91 -7.99 11.13
C THR A 379 -8.67 -6.94 12.21
N ARG A 380 -7.62 -7.10 13.03
CA ARG A 380 -7.22 -6.10 14.04
C ARG A 380 -6.83 -4.78 13.39
N HIS A 381 -6.02 -4.85 12.33
CA HIS A 381 -5.60 -3.68 11.55
C HIS A 381 -6.79 -2.86 11.07
N ALA A 382 -7.77 -3.50 10.43
CA ALA A 382 -8.95 -2.80 9.96
C ALA A 382 -9.87 -2.36 11.12
N ALA A 383 -10.28 -3.27 11.99
CA ALA A 383 -11.35 -3.02 12.97
C ALA A 383 -10.93 -2.16 14.17
N ARG A 384 -9.66 -2.24 14.61
CA ARG A 384 -9.16 -1.47 15.76
C ARG A 384 -8.39 -0.24 15.32
N HIS A 385 -7.43 -0.41 14.42
CA HIS A 385 -6.56 0.69 14.01
C HIS A 385 -7.26 1.61 13.02
N LEU A 386 -7.54 1.16 11.79
CA LEU A 386 -8.10 2.03 10.75
C LEU A 386 -9.47 2.64 11.11
N ALA A 387 -10.32 1.89 11.83
CA ALA A 387 -11.65 2.36 12.22
C ALA A 387 -11.65 3.55 13.21
N ARG A 388 -10.57 3.75 13.97
CA ARG A 388 -10.51 4.74 15.07
C ARG A 388 -9.33 5.70 14.95
N MET A 389 -8.38 5.45 14.04
CA MET A 389 -7.18 6.27 13.87
C MET A 389 -7.52 7.74 13.60
N SER A 390 -6.78 8.65 14.23
CA SER A 390 -6.81 10.06 13.87
C SER A 390 -6.12 10.27 12.50
N PRO A 391 -6.43 11.35 11.77
CA PRO A 391 -5.72 11.67 10.53
C PRO A 391 -4.20 11.74 10.74
N GLN A 392 -3.76 12.43 11.80
CA GLN A 392 -2.33 12.57 12.12
C GLN A 392 -1.64 11.22 12.31
N ALA A 393 -2.21 10.33 13.13
CA ALA A 393 -1.64 9.01 13.36
C ALA A 393 -1.59 8.16 12.07
N PHE A 394 -2.57 8.33 11.18
CA PHE A 394 -2.58 7.66 9.89
C PHE A 394 -1.45 8.17 8.98
N TRP A 395 -1.23 9.48 8.93
CA TRP A 395 -0.13 10.09 8.17
C TRP A 395 1.24 9.67 8.71
N GLU A 396 1.42 9.66 10.03
CA GLU A 396 2.67 9.25 10.67
C GLU A 396 2.95 7.76 10.44
N LYS A 397 1.94 6.90 10.60
CA LYS A 397 2.09 5.44 10.47
C LYS A 397 2.38 4.99 9.04
N PHE A 398 1.81 5.66 8.04
CA PHE A 398 1.89 5.26 6.63
C PHE A 398 2.59 6.30 5.74
N ALA A 399 3.45 7.13 6.31
CA ALA A 399 4.08 8.25 5.61
C ALA A 399 4.78 7.83 4.31
N ALA A 400 5.45 6.67 4.30
CA ALA A 400 6.16 6.16 3.13
C ALA A 400 5.19 5.77 1.99
N GLU A 401 4.15 4.99 2.30
CA GLU A 401 3.16 4.54 1.32
C GLU A 401 2.34 5.72 0.77
N LEU A 402 2.09 6.72 1.61
CA LEU A 402 1.36 7.92 1.24
C LEU A 402 2.19 8.88 0.38
N ALA A 403 3.52 8.90 0.58
CA ALA A 403 4.42 9.60 -0.33
C ALA A 403 4.34 9.03 -1.76
N ASP A 404 4.26 7.69 -1.89
CA ASP A 404 4.07 7.05 -3.20
C ASP A 404 2.73 7.43 -3.83
N LEU A 405 1.65 7.48 -3.04
CA LEU A 405 0.34 7.97 -3.52
C LEU A 405 0.42 9.43 -3.99
N ALA A 406 1.05 10.31 -3.22
CA ALA A 406 1.21 11.72 -3.57
C ALA A 406 2.08 11.89 -4.83
N ALA A 407 3.09 11.05 -5.01
CA ALA A 407 3.93 11.04 -6.22
C ALA A 407 3.17 10.65 -7.48
N ALA A 408 2.09 9.87 -7.36
CA ALA A 408 1.21 9.48 -8.47
C ALA A 408 0.25 10.60 -8.94
N ARG A 409 0.25 11.76 -8.28
CA ARG A 409 -0.74 12.82 -8.48
C ARG A 409 -0.06 14.16 -8.80
N PRO A 410 -0.71 15.02 -9.62
CA PRO A 410 -0.25 16.39 -9.82
C PRO A 410 -0.27 17.14 -8.48
N SER A 411 0.60 18.14 -8.33
CA SER A 411 0.80 18.90 -7.08
C SER A 411 -0.51 19.43 -6.49
N SER A 412 -1.43 19.91 -7.34
CA SER A 412 -2.74 20.44 -6.97
C SER A 412 -3.69 19.41 -6.33
N ALA A 413 -3.49 18.11 -6.59
CA ALA A 413 -4.36 17.04 -6.12
C ALA A 413 -3.72 16.16 -5.02
N ARG A 414 -2.49 16.49 -4.57
CA ARG A 414 -1.79 15.68 -3.55
C ARG A 414 -2.52 15.67 -2.22
N GLY A 415 -2.90 16.85 -1.72
CA GLY A 415 -3.59 16.97 -0.43
C GLY A 415 -4.93 16.23 -0.41
N SER A 416 -5.75 16.38 -1.45
CA SER A 416 -7.03 15.68 -1.56
C SER A 416 -6.84 14.16 -1.68
N ALA A 417 -5.86 13.69 -2.46
CA ALA A 417 -5.59 12.26 -2.59
C ALA A 417 -5.20 11.61 -1.25
N LEU A 418 -4.41 12.30 -0.42
CA LEU A 418 -4.10 11.84 0.93
C LEU A 418 -5.38 11.73 1.75
N VAL A 419 -6.14 12.82 1.85
CA VAL A 419 -7.41 12.88 2.60
C VAL A 419 -8.41 11.79 2.16
N ASP A 420 -8.55 11.58 0.85
CA ASP A 420 -9.37 10.51 0.28
C ASP A 420 -8.91 9.13 0.73
N ALA A 421 -7.60 8.88 0.75
CA ALA A 421 -7.03 7.62 1.21
C ALA A 421 -7.34 7.39 2.70
N PHE A 422 -7.22 8.40 3.57
CA PHE A 422 -7.61 8.28 4.97
C PHE A 422 -9.10 7.94 5.11
N HIS A 423 -9.98 8.71 4.46
CA HIS A 423 -11.42 8.47 4.57
C HIS A 423 -11.82 7.09 4.04
N MET A 424 -11.21 6.63 2.94
CA MET A 424 -11.43 5.28 2.41
C MET A 424 -11.02 4.20 3.42
N HIS A 425 -9.82 4.30 4.01
CA HIS A 425 -9.36 3.33 4.99
C HIS A 425 -10.20 3.35 6.28
N ARG A 426 -10.65 4.53 6.70
CA ARG A 426 -11.58 4.67 7.83
C ARG A 426 -12.91 3.97 7.57
N ARG A 427 -13.52 4.21 6.40
CA ARG A 427 -14.77 3.53 6.01
C ARG A 427 -14.61 2.00 5.92
N HIS A 428 -13.46 1.53 5.42
CA HIS A 428 -13.13 0.11 5.42
C HIS A 428 -13.03 -0.45 6.85
N GLY A 429 -12.27 0.21 7.72
CA GLY A 429 -12.14 -0.20 9.11
C GLY A 429 -13.48 -0.24 9.86
N GLU A 430 -14.31 0.78 9.69
CA GLU A 430 -15.66 0.83 10.25
C GLU A 430 -16.55 -0.30 9.73
N ALA A 431 -16.47 -0.66 8.44
CA ALA A 431 -17.22 -1.78 7.88
C ALA A 431 -16.75 -3.13 8.46
N VAL A 432 -15.44 -3.36 8.57
CA VAL A 432 -14.90 -4.58 9.18
C VAL A 432 -15.30 -4.67 10.65
N ARG A 433 -15.20 -3.56 11.38
CA ARG A 433 -15.60 -3.48 12.79
C ARG A 433 -17.08 -3.84 12.99
N ARG A 434 -17.98 -3.29 12.18
CA ARG A 434 -19.42 -3.63 12.25
C ARG A 434 -19.65 -5.12 12.05
N VAL A 435 -18.96 -5.75 11.10
CA VAL A 435 -19.06 -7.21 10.88
C VAL A 435 -18.56 -7.98 12.09
N VAL A 436 -17.47 -7.56 12.73
CA VAL A 436 -16.99 -8.20 13.97
C VAL A 436 -18.03 -8.09 15.09
N GLU A 437 -18.58 -6.90 15.33
CA GLU A 437 -19.62 -6.66 16.34
C GLU A 437 -20.86 -7.52 16.08
N GLU A 438 -21.31 -7.60 14.83
CA GLU A 438 -22.45 -8.42 14.43
C GLU A 438 -22.18 -9.92 14.60
N VAL A 439 -20.99 -10.41 14.20
CA VAL A 439 -20.63 -11.81 14.34
C VAL A 439 -20.56 -12.23 15.82
N ILE A 440 -20.01 -11.38 16.69
CA ILE A 440 -20.00 -11.60 18.15
C ILE A 440 -21.43 -11.65 18.68
N SER A 441 -22.29 -10.72 18.28
CA SER A 441 -23.69 -10.68 18.72
C SER A 441 -24.46 -11.93 18.27
N ARG A 442 -24.34 -12.32 16.99
CA ARG A 442 -24.99 -13.49 16.39
C ARG A 442 -24.55 -14.82 17.02
N HIS A 443 -23.35 -14.90 17.61
CA HIS A 443 -22.80 -16.12 18.23
C HIS A 443 -22.60 -15.98 19.74
N SER A 444 -23.34 -15.10 20.39
CA SER A 444 -23.23 -14.83 21.83
C SER A 444 -23.51 -16.08 22.68
N ASP A 445 -24.45 -16.93 22.27
CA ASP A 445 -24.73 -18.23 22.88
C ASP A 445 -23.53 -19.19 22.78
N TRP A 446 -22.86 -19.25 21.63
CA TRP A 446 -21.67 -20.08 21.44
C TRP A 446 -20.49 -19.58 22.27
N ILE A 447 -20.37 -18.27 22.48
CA ILE A 447 -19.35 -17.68 23.35
C ILE A 447 -19.59 -18.10 24.80
N VAL A 448 -20.83 -17.96 25.29
CA VAL A 448 -21.21 -18.36 26.66
C VAL A 448 -20.98 -19.85 26.89
N ASP A 449 -21.38 -20.68 25.92
CA ASP A 449 -21.24 -22.13 26.01
C ASP A 449 -19.82 -22.64 25.68
N ARG A 450 -18.86 -21.74 25.38
CA ARG A 450 -17.49 -22.08 24.95
C ARG A 450 -17.44 -23.05 23.76
N LYS A 451 -18.35 -22.86 22.80
CA LYS A 451 -18.49 -23.66 21.56
C LYS A 451 -17.73 -23.07 20.36
N ILE A 452 -17.12 -21.90 20.50
CA ILE A 452 -16.32 -21.29 19.42
C ILE A 452 -15.12 -22.21 19.10
N PRO A 453 -14.95 -22.64 17.83
CA PRO A 453 -13.83 -23.51 17.47
C PRO A 453 -12.48 -22.86 17.79
N PRO A 454 -11.57 -23.56 18.50
CA PRO A 454 -10.20 -23.09 18.71
C PRO A 454 -9.49 -22.82 17.38
N GLY A 455 -8.66 -21.78 17.32
CA GLY A 455 -7.95 -21.39 16.09
C GLY A 455 -8.82 -20.75 15.00
N SER A 456 -10.10 -20.49 15.29
CA SER A 456 -10.95 -19.65 14.44
C SER A 456 -10.60 -18.17 14.60
N LEU A 457 -11.01 -17.35 13.62
CA LEU A 457 -10.79 -15.90 13.71
C LEU A 457 -11.58 -15.31 14.88
N LEU A 458 -12.82 -15.77 15.08
CA LEU A 458 -13.63 -15.31 16.21
C LEU A 458 -13.00 -15.65 17.56
N ALA A 459 -12.44 -16.85 17.73
CA ALA A 459 -11.69 -17.20 18.95
C ALA A 459 -10.51 -16.23 19.19
N ALA A 460 -9.68 -16.00 18.16
CA ALA A 460 -8.53 -15.11 18.27
C ALA A 460 -8.94 -13.68 18.66
N LEU A 461 -10.01 -13.14 18.09
CA LEU A 461 -10.49 -11.78 18.40
C LEU A 461 -11.03 -11.65 19.84
N LEU A 462 -11.63 -12.71 20.38
CA LEU A 462 -12.13 -12.75 21.75
C LEU A 462 -10.99 -12.88 22.77
N GLU A 463 -9.94 -13.62 22.45
CA GLU A 463 -8.73 -13.71 23.27
C GLU A 463 -7.97 -12.36 23.29
N ASP A 464 -7.88 -11.69 22.13
CA ASP A 464 -7.23 -10.38 21.96
C ASP A 464 -8.02 -9.23 22.60
N ALA A 465 -9.29 -9.43 23.01
CA ALA A 465 -10.05 -8.44 23.76
C ALA A 465 -9.51 -8.20 25.19
N PHE A 466 -8.66 -9.11 25.69
CA PHE A 466 -8.06 -9.05 27.02
C PHE A 466 -6.58 -8.65 27.01
N GLN A 467 -6.01 -8.34 25.85
CA GLN A 467 -4.62 -7.92 25.70
C GLN A 467 -4.54 -6.39 25.57
N PRO A 468 -3.69 -5.68 26.34
CA PRO A 468 -3.45 -4.25 26.14
C PRO A 468 -2.86 -4.00 24.75
N GLU A 469 -3.15 -2.84 24.15
CA GLU A 469 -2.70 -2.49 22.79
C GLU A 469 -1.15 -2.46 22.72
N GLU A 470 -0.52 -3.52 22.18
CA GLU A 470 0.91 -3.54 21.81
C GLU A 470 1.19 -2.82 20.48
N ASP A 471 0.43 -1.78 20.15
CA ASP A 471 0.74 -0.90 19.01
C ASP A 471 1.59 0.30 19.47
N ALA A 472 2.40 0.10 20.52
CA ALA A 472 3.48 1.01 20.83
C ALA A 472 4.43 1.05 19.61
N PRO A 473 4.75 2.24 19.08
CA PRO A 473 5.82 2.38 18.09
C PRO A 473 7.06 1.64 18.62
N ILE A 474 7.66 0.73 17.82
CA ILE A 474 9.04 0.30 18.09
C ILE A 474 9.83 1.60 18.09
N GLY A 475 10.37 1.91 19.26
CA GLY A 475 10.96 3.20 19.55
C GLY A 475 12.04 3.57 18.54
N SER A 476 12.10 4.86 18.23
CA SER A 476 13.37 5.55 18.39
C SER A 476 14.03 5.00 19.65
N VAL A 477 15.27 4.53 19.56
CA VAL A 477 16.12 4.19 20.70
C VAL A 477 15.78 5.17 21.83
N PRO A 478 15.22 4.72 22.98
CA PRO A 478 14.96 5.64 24.07
C PRO A 478 16.32 6.21 24.48
N PRO A 479 16.55 7.53 24.43
CA PRO A 479 17.68 8.09 25.14
C PRO A 479 17.35 7.88 26.62
N ASP A 480 18.01 6.90 27.23
CA ASP A 480 18.06 6.57 28.66
C ASP A 480 17.05 7.24 29.61
N GLY A 481 16.14 6.43 30.14
CA GLY A 481 15.39 6.68 31.38
C GLY A 481 13.87 6.64 31.21
N PRO A 482 13.12 6.13 32.21
CA PRO A 482 11.66 6.26 32.19
C PRO A 482 11.29 7.74 32.30
N PRO A 483 10.23 8.20 31.61
CA PRO A 483 9.69 9.54 31.84
C PRO A 483 9.26 9.67 33.29
N LEU A 484 9.59 10.80 33.91
CA LEU A 484 9.18 11.10 35.28
C LEU A 484 7.63 11.11 35.35
N PRO A 485 7.00 10.50 36.37
CA PRO A 485 5.55 10.48 36.49
C PRO A 485 4.98 11.91 36.56
N GLY A 486 3.95 12.20 35.74
CA GLY A 486 3.21 13.48 35.76
C GLY A 486 3.49 14.46 34.62
N GLN A 487 4.02 13.99 33.48
CA GLN A 487 4.17 14.84 32.28
C GLN A 487 3.09 14.54 31.22
N PRO A 488 2.43 15.56 30.65
CA PRO A 488 1.41 15.38 29.61
C PRO A 488 2.01 14.90 28.28
N ALA A 489 1.33 13.94 27.64
CA ALA A 489 1.75 13.36 26.37
C ALA A 489 1.70 14.40 25.22
N GLY A 490 2.80 14.55 24.48
CA GLY A 490 2.86 15.32 23.22
C GLY A 490 3.48 16.72 23.28
N MET A 491 3.75 17.27 24.48
CA MET A 491 4.44 18.57 24.62
C MET A 491 5.97 18.45 24.79
N PHE A 492 6.45 17.26 25.17
CA PHE A 492 7.86 16.99 25.42
C PHE A 492 8.47 16.12 24.31
N PRO A 493 9.73 16.35 23.91
CA PRO A 493 10.63 17.39 24.40
C PRO A 493 10.19 18.81 24.00
N LEU A 494 10.33 19.76 24.92
CA LEU A 494 9.97 21.16 24.67
C LEU A 494 10.81 21.71 23.52
N ARG A 495 10.18 22.11 22.41
CA ARG A 495 10.85 22.80 21.30
C ARG A 495 10.78 24.31 21.49
N LEU A 496 11.94 24.96 21.54
CA LEU A 496 12.09 26.35 21.96
C LEU A 496 12.88 27.14 20.93
N VAL A 497 12.46 28.37 20.64
CA VAL A 497 13.29 29.36 19.95
C VAL A 497 13.64 30.42 20.96
N PHE A 498 14.93 30.58 21.21
CA PHE A 498 15.45 31.61 22.10
C PHE A 498 16.40 32.50 21.30
N ASP A 499 16.08 33.79 21.23
CA ASP A 499 16.85 34.78 20.48
C ASP A 499 17.37 35.84 21.46
N PRO A 500 18.65 35.78 21.86
CA PRO A 500 19.23 36.72 22.82
C PRO A 500 19.30 38.15 22.27
N ASP A 501 19.30 38.33 20.94
CA ASP A 501 19.41 39.64 20.28
C ASP A 501 18.08 40.41 20.29
N ARG A 502 16.94 39.70 20.49
CA ARG A 502 15.60 40.29 20.64
C ARG A 502 15.27 40.76 22.07
N GLY A 503 16.22 40.66 23.01
CA GLY A 503 15.97 40.90 24.43
C GLY A 503 15.36 39.67 25.12
N PRO A 504 14.69 39.80 26.28
CA PRO A 504 14.13 38.66 26.99
C PRO A 504 12.87 38.15 26.27
N TRP A 505 13.10 37.31 25.25
CA TRP A 505 12.10 36.73 24.34
C TRP A 505 12.33 35.21 24.21
N LEU A 506 11.26 34.43 24.21
CA LEU A 506 11.27 32.98 24.05
C LEU A 506 9.98 32.52 23.39
N ARG A 507 10.06 31.67 22.37
CA ARG A 507 8.88 30.98 21.81
C ARG A 507 8.94 29.50 22.15
N ILE A 508 7.84 28.96 22.66
CA ILE A 508 7.70 27.55 22.97
C ILE A 508 6.66 26.95 22.02
N ALA A 509 7.03 25.92 21.27
CA ALA A 509 6.12 25.24 20.37
C ALA A 509 4.90 24.72 21.15
N GLY A 510 3.70 25.06 20.69
CA GLY A 510 2.44 24.70 21.36
C GLY A 510 2.03 25.58 22.54
N LEU A 511 2.90 26.47 23.06
CA LEU A 511 2.59 27.38 24.17
C LEU A 511 2.65 28.87 23.77
N GLY A 512 3.21 29.18 22.60
CA GLY A 512 3.24 30.54 22.05
C GLY A 512 4.51 31.32 22.37
N GLU A 513 4.43 32.65 22.20
CA GLU A 513 5.54 33.58 22.42
C GLU A 513 5.46 34.26 23.79
N PHE A 514 6.60 34.32 24.48
CA PHE A 514 6.76 34.94 25.79
C PHE A 514 7.77 36.08 25.70
N THR A 515 7.46 37.18 26.38
CA THR A 515 8.36 38.34 26.48
C THR A 515 8.39 38.90 27.90
N GLY A 516 9.55 39.44 28.31
CA GLY A 516 9.68 40.23 29.53
C GLY A 516 10.71 39.70 30.52
N ALA A 517 11.01 40.51 31.54
CA ALA A 517 12.17 40.32 32.43
C ALA A 517 12.21 38.97 33.17
N HIS A 518 11.11 38.23 33.27
CA HIS A 518 11.09 36.89 33.87
C HIS A 518 11.88 35.84 33.06
N LEU A 519 12.03 36.04 31.75
CA LEU A 519 12.79 35.15 30.85
C LEU A 519 14.30 35.32 30.96
N THR A 520 14.79 36.36 31.63
CA THR A 520 16.23 36.52 31.91
C THR A 520 16.81 35.33 32.67
N LEU A 521 15.98 34.60 33.44
CA LEU A 521 16.41 33.38 34.10
C LEU A 521 16.73 32.26 33.09
N VAL A 522 16.00 32.19 31.97
CA VAL A 522 16.29 31.22 30.91
C VAL A 522 17.65 31.54 30.28
N SER A 523 17.94 32.82 30.03
CA SER A 523 19.27 33.29 29.58
C SER A 523 20.39 32.88 30.53
N ASP A 524 20.18 33.03 31.85
CA ASP A 524 21.20 32.68 32.86
C ASP A 524 21.44 31.16 32.96
N LEU A 525 20.43 30.34 32.68
CA LEU A 525 20.50 28.88 32.80
C LEU A 525 20.91 28.18 31.50
N LYS A 526 20.72 28.83 30.34
CA LYS A 526 20.99 28.25 29.02
C LYS A 526 22.46 27.83 28.81
N PRO A 527 23.49 28.59 29.24
CA PRO A 527 24.88 28.18 29.04
C PRO A 527 25.20 26.82 29.68
N GLN A 528 24.73 26.59 30.91
CA GLN A 528 24.93 25.31 31.59
C GLN A 528 24.16 24.17 30.90
N HIS A 529 22.94 24.46 30.44
CA HIS A 529 22.14 23.48 29.69
C HIS A 529 22.79 23.10 28.36
N ASP A 530 23.31 24.08 27.61
CA ASP A 530 23.98 23.84 26.34
C ASP A 530 25.29 23.06 26.53
N GLU A 531 26.05 23.36 27.59
CA GLU A 531 27.25 22.61 27.99
C GLU A 531 26.91 21.14 28.32
N ASP A 532 25.88 20.92 29.14
CA ASP A 532 25.43 19.57 29.51
C ASP A 532 24.92 18.77 28.29
N CYS A 533 24.22 19.42 27.36
CA CYS A 533 23.83 18.82 26.09
C CYS A 533 25.03 18.51 25.20
N ALA A 534 26.01 19.40 25.11
CA ALA A 534 27.23 19.19 24.31
C ALA A 534 28.09 18.02 24.85
N GLU A 535 28.07 17.83 26.17
CA GLU A 535 28.73 16.71 26.86
C GLU A 535 27.93 15.38 26.76
N ASN A 536 26.75 15.37 26.14
CA ASN A 536 25.82 14.23 26.08
C ASN A 536 25.50 13.62 27.47
N LEU A 537 25.30 14.47 28.48
CA LEU A 537 24.91 14.02 29.81
C LEU A 537 23.48 13.48 29.80
N ALA A 538 23.22 12.39 30.55
CA ALA A 538 21.86 11.91 30.78
C ALA A 538 21.02 12.94 31.56
N ALA A 539 19.70 12.97 31.38
CA ALA A 539 18.81 13.97 31.99
C ALA A 539 18.93 14.08 33.53
N ALA A 540 19.20 12.97 34.21
CA ALA A 540 19.45 12.94 35.65
C ALA A 540 20.78 13.60 36.05
N ALA A 541 21.76 13.65 35.14
CA ALA A 541 23.10 14.19 35.35
C ALA A 541 23.25 15.68 34.97
N HIS A 542 22.26 16.31 34.32
CA HIS A 542 22.27 17.74 34.04
C HIS A 542 22.43 18.57 35.33
N ARG A 543 23.41 19.47 35.32
CA ARG A 543 23.87 20.24 36.48
C ARG A 543 22.86 21.33 36.83
N TYR A 544 22.70 21.59 38.13
CA TYR A 544 21.92 22.73 38.62
C TYR A 544 22.84 23.94 38.83
N VAL A 545 22.41 25.09 38.32
CA VAL A 545 23.07 26.36 38.58
C VAL A 545 22.75 26.79 40.02
N PRO A 546 23.77 27.00 40.89
CA PRO A 546 23.54 27.31 42.30
C PRO A 546 22.76 28.62 42.48
N SER A 547 21.79 28.63 43.40
CA SER A 547 20.93 29.81 43.63
C SER A 547 21.71 31.10 43.95
N GLY A 548 22.90 30.98 44.53
CA GLY A 548 23.77 32.13 44.86
C GLY A 548 24.47 32.76 43.64
N SER A 549 24.58 32.04 42.53
CA SER A 549 25.16 32.56 41.27
C SER A 549 24.14 33.33 40.42
N LEU A 550 22.84 33.15 40.69
CA LEU A 550 21.72 33.77 39.96
C LEU A 550 21.23 35.10 40.58
N GLY A 551 22.07 35.71 41.44
CA GLY A 551 21.82 36.98 42.12
C GLY A 551 21.49 36.88 43.62
N PRO A 552 21.17 38.00 44.28
CA PRO A 552 20.93 38.06 45.73
C PRO A 552 19.83 37.11 46.20
N LYS A 553 20.02 36.52 47.40
CA LYS A 553 19.05 35.58 48.02
C LYS A 553 17.63 36.16 47.99
N GLY A 554 16.69 35.40 47.41
CA GLY A 554 15.29 35.78 47.25
C GLY A 554 14.89 36.20 45.84
N LYS A 555 15.78 36.86 45.08
CA LYS A 555 15.48 37.31 43.70
C LYS A 555 15.40 36.14 42.70
N ALA A 556 16.30 35.15 42.81
CA ALA A 556 16.26 33.96 41.95
C ALA A 556 14.96 33.15 42.12
N ARG A 557 14.48 33.01 43.36
CA ARG A 557 13.20 32.35 43.66
C ARG A 557 12.02 33.07 43.03
N GLN A 558 11.99 34.40 43.12
CA GLN A 558 10.92 35.21 42.55
C GLN A 558 10.94 35.17 41.01
N ARG A 559 12.13 35.19 40.39
CA ARG A 559 12.31 35.04 38.94
C ARG A 559 11.83 33.66 38.46
N ALA A 560 12.23 32.58 39.13
CA ALA A 560 11.80 31.22 38.80
C ALA A 560 10.29 31.04 38.94
N LYS A 561 9.70 31.60 40.01
CA LYS A 561 8.24 31.57 40.20
C LYS A 561 7.52 32.30 39.05
N ARG A 562 7.91 33.54 38.75
CA ARG A 562 7.30 34.34 37.67
C ARG A 562 7.42 33.68 36.29
N CYS A 563 8.56 33.05 36.02
CA CYS A 563 8.78 32.34 34.76
C CYS A 563 7.84 31.12 34.63
N ARG A 564 7.70 30.33 35.69
CA ARG A 564 6.79 29.17 35.73
C ARG A 564 5.33 29.56 35.68
N ASP A 565 4.94 30.60 36.42
CA ASP A 565 3.56 31.09 36.43
C ASP A 565 3.14 31.53 35.03
N ALA A 566 4.01 32.23 34.28
CA ALA A 566 3.75 32.64 32.90
C ALA A 566 3.53 31.45 31.96
N PHE A 567 4.36 30.39 32.05
CA PHE A 567 4.17 29.19 31.23
C PHE A 567 2.95 28.37 31.65
N ALA A 568 2.65 28.30 32.95
CA ALA A 568 1.50 27.61 33.48
C ALA A 568 0.18 28.29 33.08
N GLU A 569 0.13 29.63 33.05
CA GLU A 569 -1.03 30.39 32.59
C GLU A 569 -1.28 30.18 31.09
N ALA A 570 -0.23 30.19 30.27
CA ALA A 570 -0.35 29.88 28.84
C ALA A 570 -0.83 28.44 28.60
N TYR A 571 -0.30 27.47 29.37
CA TYR A 571 -0.74 26.08 29.32
C TYR A 571 -2.20 25.93 29.74
N GLU A 572 -2.62 26.56 30.84
CA GLU A 572 -4.00 26.53 31.34
C GLU A 572 -5.01 27.12 30.35
N CYS A 573 -4.60 28.15 29.60
CA CYS A 573 -5.41 28.74 28.53
C CYS A 573 -5.68 27.74 27.38
N ILE A 574 -4.72 26.85 27.08
CA ILE A 574 -4.78 25.90 25.96
C ILE A 574 -5.44 24.59 26.37
N GLU A 575 -5.03 24.03 27.51
CA GLU A 575 -5.42 22.68 27.97
C GLU A 575 -6.57 22.71 29.01
N GLY A 576 -7.03 23.89 29.42
CA GLY A 576 -8.14 24.07 30.36
C GLY A 576 -7.82 23.68 31.82
N SER A 577 -6.57 23.33 32.13
CA SER A 577 -6.09 23.01 33.48
C SER A 577 -4.62 23.37 33.66
N ARG A 578 -4.17 23.62 34.90
CA ARG A 578 -2.75 23.91 35.20
C ARG A 578 -1.87 22.67 35.05
N PRO A 579 -0.61 22.82 34.61
CA PRO A 579 0.30 21.70 34.49
C PRO A 579 0.66 21.12 35.87
N GLU A 580 0.75 19.79 35.97
CA GLU A 580 1.09 19.08 37.22
C GLU A 580 2.55 19.34 37.66
N ALA A 581 3.43 19.67 36.71
CA ALA A 581 4.84 19.96 36.94
C ALA A 581 5.28 21.30 36.30
N PRO A 582 6.33 21.96 36.82
CA PRO A 582 6.83 23.21 36.25
C PRO A 582 7.36 23.03 34.82
N ILE A 583 6.85 23.84 33.89
CA ILE A 583 7.31 23.86 32.50
C ILE A 583 8.68 24.56 32.43
N LEU A 584 9.61 23.97 31.68
CA LEU A 584 10.95 24.46 31.34
C LEU A 584 11.95 24.67 32.50
N VAL A 585 11.57 25.22 33.65
CA VAL A 585 12.52 25.56 34.73
C VAL A 585 12.33 24.62 35.92
N GLN A 586 13.31 23.76 36.20
CA GLN A 586 13.30 22.79 37.30
C GLN A 586 14.02 23.32 38.56
N THR A 587 13.63 22.86 39.75
CA THR A 587 14.28 23.23 41.03
C THR A 587 15.07 22.04 41.58
N GLY A 588 16.30 22.28 42.02
CA GLY A 588 17.07 21.31 42.80
C GLY A 588 16.74 21.49 44.28
N GLU A 589 16.14 20.47 44.89
CA GLU A 589 15.85 20.42 46.33
C GLU A 589 16.58 19.24 46.98
N ARG A 590 17.25 19.50 48.10
CA ARG A 590 17.92 18.47 48.92
C ARG A 590 17.59 18.71 50.38
N SER A 591 17.01 17.71 51.05
CA SER A 591 16.61 17.80 52.46
C SER A 591 15.72 19.01 52.79
N GLY A 592 14.78 19.35 51.88
CA GLY A 592 13.86 20.48 52.05
C GLY A 592 14.48 21.87 51.79
N GLN A 593 15.78 21.94 51.44
CA GLN A 593 16.45 23.19 51.05
C GLN A 593 16.74 23.22 49.55
N ARG A 594 16.42 24.35 48.92
CA ARG A 594 16.69 24.60 47.50
C ARG A 594 18.16 24.93 47.29
N PHE A 595 18.84 24.19 46.42
CA PHE A 595 20.25 24.43 46.12
C PHE A 595 20.47 25.11 44.76
N GLY A 596 19.57 24.94 43.78
CA GLY A 596 19.75 25.54 42.45
C GLY A 596 18.56 25.40 41.50
N TYR A 597 18.75 25.86 40.27
CA TYR A 597 17.78 25.77 39.18
C TYR A 597 18.48 25.24 37.92
N ARG A 598 17.73 24.58 37.04
CA ARG A 598 18.18 24.17 35.71
C ARG A 598 17.04 24.28 34.71
N LEU A 599 17.37 24.33 33.42
CA LEU A 599 16.39 24.12 32.37
C LEU A 599 16.04 22.64 32.28
N ASP A 600 14.85 22.34 31.75
CA ASP A 600 14.42 20.98 31.46
C ASP A 600 15.48 20.29 30.59
N PRO A 601 16.11 19.20 31.06
CA PRO A 601 17.16 18.50 30.30
C PRO A 601 16.74 18.03 28.91
N GLU A 602 15.43 17.84 28.71
CA GLU A 602 14.89 17.40 27.44
C GLU A 602 14.53 18.56 26.51
N ALA A 603 14.64 19.81 26.96
CA ALA A 603 14.40 20.98 26.13
C ALA A 603 15.33 21.02 24.91
N ARG A 604 14.78 21.40 23.75
CA ARG A 604 15.48 21.52 22.47
C ARG A 604 15.37 22.95 21.95
N PHE A 605 16.49 23.67 21.99
CA PHE A 605 16.60 24.98 21.37
C PHE A 605 16.86 24.81 19.86
N VAL A 606 16.02 25.43 19.03
CA VAL A 606 16.13 25.42 17.57
C VAL A 606 16.43 26.81 17.01
N ASP A 607 17.02 26.87 15.82
CA ASP A 607 17.34 28.12 15.16
C ASP A 607 16.08 28.88 14.70
N SER A 608 16.12 30.21 14.80
CA SER A 608 14.99 31.11 14.49
C SER A 608 14.45 30.97 13.06
N GLY A 609 15.26 30.49 12.11
CA GLY A 609 14.85 30.21 10.73
C GLY A 609 13.91 29.00 10.56
N SER A 610 13.81 28.13 11.57
CA SER A 610 12.93 26.94 11.57
C SER A 610 11.57 27.16 12.26
N ALA A 611 11.33 28.38 12.73
CA ALA A 611 10.16 28.75 13.54
C ALA A 611 8.93 29.22 12.76
N GLY A 612 9.05 29.41 11.43
CA GLY A 612 8.01 30.01 10.58
C GLY A 612 6.66 29.29 10.58
N ASP A 613 6.67 27.99 10.86
CA ASP A 613 5.48 27.13 10.83
C ASP A 613 4.90 26.81 12.22
N TRP A 614 5.44 27.39 13.29
CA TRP A 614 4.97 27.09 14.66
C TRP A 614 3.76 27.95 15.03
N MET A 615 2.76 28.07 14.15
CA MET A 615 1.58 28.91 14.42
C MET A 615 0.93 28.50 15.76
N PRO A 616 0.65 29.46 16.66
CA PRO A 616 -0.41 29.25 17.64
C PRO A 616 -1.76 29.23 16.90
N ALA A 617 -2.68 28.37 17.34
CA ALA A 617 -4.07 28.39 16.87
C ALA A 617 -4.75 29.73 17.17
#